data_AF-F0NGF5-F1
#
_entry.id   AF-F0NGF5-F1
#
_cell.length_a   1.000
_cell.length_b   1.000
_cell.length_c   1.000
_cell.angle_alpha   90.00
_cell.angle_beta   90.00
_cell.angle_gamma   90.00
#
_symmetry.space_group_name_H-M   'P 1'
#
loop_
_entity.id
_entity.type
_entity.pdbx_description
1 polymer ?
#
loop_
_entity_poly.entity_id
_entity_poly.type
_entity_poly.pdbx_seq_one_letter_code
_entity_poly.pdbx_strand_id
1 'polypeptide(L)'
;MLLLYLTFIMIVIHALGVSLSFSKRTFPKFIGNLIAVYEMIFYFMIIFSTIIYKNKIILVISYIYLIIHLIGGIAYLKGYLSKLYSAERLKYYGFYELIEMLYLISILFEI
;
A
#
# COMPACT_ATOMS: atom_id res chain seq x y z
N MET A 1 18.87 0.95 6.65
CA MET A 1 18.26 0.73 7.98
C MET A 1 16.88 1.35 8.12
N LEU A 2 16.70 2.68 7.99
CA LEU A 2 15.36 3.29 8.08
C LEU A 2 14.36 2.70 7.07
N LEU A 3 14.74 2.62 5.79
CA LEU A 3 13.87 2.08 4.74
C LEU A 3 13.45 0.63 5.00
N LEU A 4 14.33 -0.18 5.60
CA LEU A 4 14.04 -1.56 5.98
C LEU A 4 12.88 -1.63 6.99
N TYR A 5 12.93 -0.81 8.06
CA TYR A 5 11.88 -0.76 9.06
C TYR A 5 10.56 -0.25 8.51
N LEU A 6 10.60 0.76 7.63
CA LEU A 6 9.40 1.27 6.96
C LEU A 6 8.78 0.22 6.03
N THR A 7 9.60 -0.49 5.26
CA THR A 7 9.11 -1.59 4.41
C THR A 7 8.47 -2.69 5.24
N PHE A 8 9.07 -3.05 6.38
CA PHE A 8 8.49 -4.03 7.30
C PHE A 8 7.14 -3.58 7.86
N ILE A 9 7.01 -2.33 8.31
CA ILE A 9 5.74 -1.75 8.78
C ILE A 9 4.69 -1.77 7.65
N MET A 10 5.08 -1.42 6.43
CA MET A 10 4.22 -1.44 5.25
C MET A 10 3.68 -2.85 4.98
N ILE A 11 4.55 -3.87 5.02
CA ILE A 11 4.15 -5.29 4.88
C ILE A 11 3.12 -5.67 5.96
N VAL A 12 3.33 -5.27 7.21
CA VAL A 12 2.38 -5.55 8.31
C VAL A 12 1.03 -4.87 8.05
N ILE A 13 1.02 -3.62 7.58
CA ILE A 13 -0.21 -2.90 7.22
C ILE A 13 -0.99 -3.66 6.15
N HIS A 14 -0.34 -4.07 5.05
CA HIS A 14 -0.99 -4.82 3.99
C HIS A 14 -1.44 -6.21 4.45
N ALA A 15 -0.67 -6.91 5.29
CA ALA A 15 -1.09 -8.19 5.87
C ALA A 15 -2.41 -8.05 6.66
N LEU A 16 -2.51 -6.98 7.47
CA LEU A 16 -3.75 -6.64 8.17
C LEU A 16 -4.87 -6.25 7.19
N GLY A 17 -4.56 -5.46 6.16
CA GLY A 17 -5.48 -5.07 5.09
C GLY A 17 -6.08 -6.28 4.36
N VAL A 18 -5.26 -7.25 3.98
CA VAL A 18 -5.66 -8.54 3.41
C VAL A 18 -6.61 -9.28 4.35
N SER A 19 -6.21 -9.47 5.61
CA SER A 19 -6.99 -10.20 6.61
C SER A 19 -8.37 -9.56 6.85
N LEU A 20 -8.42 -8.23 7.00
CA LEU A 20 -9.67 -7.48 7.17
C LEU A 20 -10.55 -7.57 5.92
N SER A 21 -9.97 -7.38 4.75
CA SER A 21 -10.68 -7.38 3.47
C SER A 21 -11.36 -8.71 3.18
N PHE A 22 -10.67 -9.84 3.39
CA PHE A 22 -11.27 -11.17 3.26
C PHE A 22 -12.31 -11.47 4.34
N SER A 23 -12.19 -10.84 5.51
CA SER A 23 -13.21 -10.84 6.57
C SER A 23 -14.36 -9.85 6.30
N LYS A 24 -14.39 -9.19 5.14
CA LYS A 24 -15.37 -8.16 4.74
C LYS A 24 -15.42 -6.97 5.70
N ARG A 25 -14.29 -6.62 6.30
CA ARG A 25 -14.10 -5.49 7.21
C ARG A 25 -13.10 -4.51 6.61
N THR A 26 -13.12 -3.28 7.12
CA THR A 26 -12.16 -2.23 6.78
C THR A 26 -11.54 -1.65 8.04
N PHE A 27 -10.43 -0.95 7.89
CA PHE A 27 -9.88 -0.18 8.99
C PHE A 27 -10.86 0.92 9.43
N PRO A 28 -10.92 1.23 10.74
CA PRO A 28 -11.60 2.43 11.22
C PRO A 28 -11.06 3.68 10.51
N LYS A 29 -11.94 4.64 10.19
CA LYS A 29 -11.61 5.79 9.34
C LYS A 29 -10.37 6.57 9.78
N PHE A 30 -10.19 6.78 11.10
CA PHE A 30 -9.00 7.45 11.62
C PHE A 30 -7.71 6.69 11.30
N ILE A 31 -7.71 5.37 11.54
CA ILE A 31 -6.57 4.50 11.24
C ILE A 31 -6.31 4.45 9.73
N GLY A 32 -7.37 4.30 8.92
CA GLY A 32 -7.26 4.31 7.46
C GLY A 32 -6.69 5.62 6.91
N ASN A 33 -7.04 6.77 7.48
CA ASN A 33 -6.45 8.06 7.09
C ASN A 33 -4.94 8.11 7.40
N LEU A 34 -4.51 7.60 8.55
CA LEU A 34 -3.10 7.54 8.92
C LEU A 34 -2.32 6.61 8.00
N ILE A 35 -2.89 5.44 7.70
CA ILE A 35 -2.33 4.48 6.73
C ILE A 35 -2.18 5.16 5.36
N ALA A 36 -3.24 5.77 4.82
CA ALA A 36 -3.17 6.42 3.50
C ALA A 36 -2.06 7.49 3.42
N VAL A 37 -1.88 8.30 4.46
CA VAL A 37 -0.78 9.28 4.53
C VAL A 37 0.58 8.59 4.57
N TYR A 38 0.70 7.55 5.38
CA TYR A 38 1.92 6.75 5.48
C TYR A 38 2.30 6.12 4.14
N GLU A 39 1.36 5.48 3.44
CA GLU A 39 1.57 4.81 2.15
C GLU A 39 2.05 5.79 1.07
N MET A 40 1.43 6.98 0.99
CA MET A 40 1.86 8.04 0.06
C MET A 40 3.32 8.45 0.33
N ILE A 41 3.68 8.69 1.60
CA ILE A 41 5.04 9.09 1.97
C ILE A 41 6.03 7.95 1.69
N PHE A 42 5.66 6.71 2.03
CA PHE A 42 6.49 5.54 1.84
C PHE A 42 6.86 5.35 0.36
N TYR A 43 5.89 5.41 -0.55
CA TYR A 43 6.16 5.25 -1.98
C TYR A 43 6.97 6.40 -2.58
N PHE A 44 6.80 7.61 -2.07
CA PHE A 44 7.72 8.71 -2.41
C PHE A 44 9.15 8.36 -2.00
N MET A 45 9.37 7.90 -0.77
CA MET A 45 10.71 7.50 -0.30
C MET A 45 11.31 6.35 -1.13
N ILE A 46 10.49 5.37 -1.52
CA ILE A 46 10.92 4.27 -2.38
C ILE A 46 11.40 4.79 -3.74
N ILE A 47 10.64 5.65 -4.40
CA ILE A 47 11.01 6.21 -5.71
C ILE A 47 12.31 7.03 -5.65
N PHE A 48 12.56 7.75 -4.56
CA PHE A 48 13.81 8.51 -4.40
C PHE A 48 14.98 7.66 -3.88
N SER A 49 14.77 6.39 -3.54
CA SER A 49 15.83 5.50 -3.07
C SER A 49 16.64 4.96 -4.25
N THR A 50 17.94 5.19 -4.26
CA THR A 50 18.85 4.68 -5.31
C THR A 50 18.94 3.14 -5.34
N ILE A 51 18.55 2.46 -4.26
CA ILE A 51 18.62 1.01 -4.11
C ILE A 51 17.76 0.30 -5.16
N ILE A 52 16.55 0.81 -5.43
CA ILE A 52 15.60 0.15 -6.34
C ILE A 52 15.91 0.37 -7.83
N TYR A 53 16.82 1.29 -8.18
CA TYR A 53 17.14 1.61 -9.58
C TYR A 53 17.90 0.49 -10.29
N LYS A 54 18.47 -0.47 -9.55
CA LYS A 54 19.12 -1.65 -10.12
C LYS A 54 18.12 -2.58 -10.83
N ASN A 55 16.87 -2.62 -10.35
CA ASN A 55 15.83 -3.49 -10.88
C ASN A 55 14.71 -2.66 -11.54
N LYS A 56 14.77 -2.54 -12.87
CA LYS A 56 13.82 -1.74 -13.66
C LYS A 56 12.36 -2.18 -13.48
N ILE A 57 12.11 -3.46 -13.25
CA ILE A 57 10.76 -3.98 -13.05
C ILE A 57 10.21 -3.47 -11.71
N ILE A 58 10.99 -3.59 -10.64
CA ILE A 58 10.62 -3.08 -9.31
C ILE A 58 10.35 -1.58 -9.36
N LEU A 59 11.20 -0.82 -10.06
CA LEU A 59 11.05 0.63 -10.23
C LEU A 59 9.74 1.00 -10.94
N VAL A 60 9.41 0.33 -12.05
CA VAL A 60 8.15 0.58 -12.77
C VAL A 60 6.94 0.29 -11.89
N ILE A 61 6.97 -0.83 -11.16
CA ILE A 61 5.91 -1.19 -10.22
C ILE A 61 5.82 -0.17 -9.07
N SER A 62 6.95 0.36 -8.56
CA SER A 62 6.97 1.43 -7.55
C SER A 62 6.23 2.67 -8.04
N TYR A 63 6.43 3.06 -9.30
CA TYR A 63 5.77 4.23 -9.87
C TYR A 63 4.26 4.01 -9.99
N ILE A 64 3.84 2.80 -10.38
CA ILE A 64 2.41 2.45 -10.44
C ILE A 64 1.79 2.57 -9.05
N TYR A 65 2.39 1.98 -8.02
CA TYR A 65 1.88 2.07 -6.66
C TYR A 65 1.92 3.50 -6.10
N LEU A 66 2.95 4.29 -6.39
CA LEU A 66 2.98 5.70 -6.02
C LEU A 66 1.75 6.43 -6.59
N ILE A 67 1.44 6.24 -7.88
CA ILE A 67 0.28 6.89 -8.51
C ILE A 67 -1.03 6.41 -7.87
N ILE A 68 -1.17 5.10 -7.65
CA ILE A 68 -2.36 4.51 -7.02
C ILE A 68 -2.56 5.10 -5.61
N HIS A 69 -1.52 5.17 -4.80
CA HIS A 69 -1.61 5.65 -3.43
C HIS A 69 -1.80 7.15 -3.33
N LEU A 70 -1.24 7.95 -4.25
CA LEU A 70 -1.51 9.39 -4.28
C LEU A 70 -2.97 9.67 -4.65
N ILE A 71 -3.45 9.09 -5.75
CA ILE A 71 -4.82 9.32 -6.23
C ILE A 71 -5.82 8.71 -5.24
N GLY A 72 -5.60 7.45 -4.87
CA GLY A 72 -6.43 6.70 -3.93
C GLY A 72 -6.43 7.31 -2.54
N GLY A 73 -5.26 7.67 -2.00
CA GLY A 73 -5.11 8.32 -0.70
C GLY A 73 -5.83 9.67 -0.64
N ILE A 74 -5.67 10.53 -1.64
CA ILE A 74 -6.40 11.80 -1.71
C ILE A 74 -7.92 11.57 -1.77
N ALA A 75 -8.38 10.61 -2.58
CA ALA A 75 -9.79 10.27 -2.68
C ALA A 75 -10.34 9.69 -1.36
N TYR A 76 -9.55 8.87 -0.66
CA TYR A 76 -9.88 8.31 0.65
C TYR A 76 -10.05 9.41 1.69
N LEU A 77 -9.08 10.32 1.80
CA LEU A 77 -9.08 11.42 2.77
C LEU A 77 -10.28 12.37 2.55
N LYS A 78 -10.67 12.60 1.29
CA LYS A 78 -11.87 13.37 0.94
C LYS A 78 -13.19 12.61 1.16
N GLY A 79 -13.14 11.34 1.53
CA GLY A 79 -14.30 10.49 1.81
C GLY A 79 -15.02 9.97 0.57
N TYR A 80 -14.45 10.13 -0.63
CA TYR A 80 -15.08 9.73 -1.89
C TYR A 80 -15.17 8.21 -2.06
N LEU A 81 -14.30 7.45 -1.39
CA LEU A 81 -14.27 5.98 -1.46
C LEU A 81 -15.31 5.30 -0.57
N SER A 82 -16.01 6.03 0.31
CA SER A 82 -17.03 5.49 1.23
C SER A 82 -18.16 4.72 0.53
N LYS A 83 -18.45 5.07 -0.73
CA LYS A 83 -19.50 4.43 -1.55
C LYS A 83 -19.05 3.15 -2.26
N LEU A 84 -17.78 2.77 -2.13
CA LEU A 84 -17.20 1.63 -2.85
C LEU A 84 -17.09 0.36 -2.00
N TYR A 85 -17.39 0.42 -0.70
CA TYR A 85 -17.27 -0.70 0.23
C TYR A 85 -18.48 -1.66 0.14
N SER A 86 -18.50 -2.52 -0.89
CA SER A 86 -19.35 -3.72 -0.92
C SER A 86 -18.54 -4.96 -0.54
N ALA A 87 -19.20 -6.00 -0.03
CA ALA A 87 -18.53 -7.24 0.37
C ALA A 87 -17.75 -7.92 -0.78
N GLU A 88 -18.24 -7.83 -2.01
CA GLU A 88 -17.54 -8.35 -3.19
C GLU A 88 -16.33 -7.50 -3.56
N ARG A 89 -16.47 -6.17 -3.52
CA ARG A 89 -15.35 -5.24 -3.79
C ARG A 89 -14.24 -5.37 -2.76
N LEU A 90 -14.59 -5.64 -1.50
CA LEU A 90 -13.61 -5.92 -0.45
C LEU A 90 -12.79 -7.18 -0.74
N LYS A 91 -13.34 -8.21 -1.39
CA LYS A 91 -12.53 -9.38 -1.80
C LYS A 91 -11.50 -8.99 -2.85
N TYR A 92 -11.90 -8.26 -3.89
CA TYR A 92 -10.97 -7.77 -4.92
C TYR A 92 -9.91 -6.84 -4.33
N TYR A 93 -10.30 -5.97 -3.40
CA TYR A 93 -9.37 -5.14 -2.65
C TYR A 93 -8.39 -5.99 -1.83
N GLY A 94 -8.85 -7.06 -1.17
CA GLY A 94 -7.96 -8.01 -0.48
C GLY A 94 -6.93 -8.69 -1.39
N PHE A 95 -7.30 -9.01 -2.63
CA PHE A 95 -6.34 -9.51 -3.63
C PHE A 95 -5.34 -8.45 -4.06
N TYR A 96 -5.80 -7.21 -4.27
CA TYR A 96 -4.92 -6.07 -4.54
C TYR A 96 -3.89 -5.89 -3.42
N GLU A 97 -4.34 -5.86 -2.16
CA GLU A 97 -3.51 -5.74 -0.97
C GLU A 97 -2.49 -6.88 -0.86
N LEU A 98 -2.88 -8.11 -1.23
CA LEU A 98 -2.00 -9.28 -1.23
C LEU A 98 -0.90 -9.15 -2.29
N ILE A 99 -1.26 -8.73 -3.50
CA ILE A 99 -0.29 -8.53 -4.60
C ILE A 99 0.71 -7.43 -4.21
N GLU A 100 0.23 -6.35 -3.59
CA GLU A 100 1.09 -5.28 -3.10
C GLU A 100 2.02 -5.76 -1.98
N MET A 101 1.51 -6.55 -1.02
CA MET A 101 2.34 -7.14 0.03
C MET A 101 3.47 -8.03 -0.54
N LEU A 102 3.17 -8.87 -1.54
CA LEU A 102 4.17 -9.71 -2.19
C LEU A 102 5.24 -8.87 -2.90
N TYR A 103 4.82 -7.77 -3.51
CA TYR A 103 5.73 -6.79 -4.10
C TYR A 103 6.62 -6.12 -3.03
N LEU A 104 6.08 -5.72 -1.88
CA LEU A 104 6.87 -5.14 -0.79
C LEU A 104 7.86 -6.13 -0.19
N ILE A 105 7.51 -7.41 -0.11
CA ILE A 105 8.44 -8.48 0.26
C ILE A 105 9.60 -8.56 -0.75
N SER A 106 9.33 -8.41 -2.05
CA SER A 106 10.39 -8.37 -3.06
C SER A 106 11.33 -7.16 -2.86
N ILE A 107 10.79 -5.99 -2.52
CA ILE A 107 11.61 -4.82 -2.16
C ILE A 107 12.48 -5.10 -0.94
N LEU A 108 11.94 -5.78 0.08
CA LEU A 108 12.65 -6.06 1.33
C LEU A 108 13.95 -6.85 1.08
N PHE A 109 13.98 -7.73 0.07
CA PHE A 109 15.18 -8.49 -0.30
C PHE A 109 16.22 -7.67 -1.07
N GLU A 110 15.86 -6.49 -1.58
CA GLU A 110 16.76 -5.59 -2.33
C GLU A 110 17.40 -4.51 -1.42
N ILE A 111 16.81 -4.25 -0.25
CA ILE A 111 17.24 -3.22 0.74
C ILE A 111 18.29 -3.77 1.71
#